data_AF-A0A355URE3-F1
#
_entry.id   AF-A0A355URE3-F1
#
_cell.length_a   1.000
_cell.length_b   1.000
_cell.length_c   1.000
_cell.angle_alpha   90.00
_cell.angle_beta   90.00
_cell.angle_gamma   90.00
#
_symmetry.space_group_name_H-M   'P 1'
#
loop_
_entity.id
_entity.type
_entity.pdbx_description
1 polymer ?
#
loop_
_entity_poly.entity_id
_entity_poly.type
_entity_poly.pdbx_seq_one_letter_code
_entity_poly.pdbx_strand_id
1 'polypeptide(L)' 'MEAESPKSPIDTSRLTPMMQQYRAVKDQHPDVLLFYRMGDFYELF' A
#
# COMPACT_ATOMS: atom_id res chain seq x y z
N MET A 1 -1.09 -16.53 -23.02
CA MET A 1 -2.28 -16.24 -22.20
C MET A 1 -1.79 -16.03 -20.78
N GLU A 2 -1.39 -14.80 -20.44
CA GLU A 2 -1.18 -14.42 -19.04
C GLU A 2 -2.36 -13.54 -18.67
N ALA A 3 -3.09 -13.96 -17.64
CA ALA A 3 -4.25 -13.26 -17.13
C ALA A 3 -3.79 -11.95 -16.51
N GLU A 4 -4.07 -10.84 -17.20
CA GLU A 4 -3.99 -9.51 -16.63
C GLU A 4 -4.96 -9.46 -15.44
N SER A 5 -4.40 -9.52 -14.23
CA SER A 5 -5.17 -9.41 -12.99
C SER A 5 -5.82 -8.03 -12.98
N PRO A 6 -7.15 -7.90 -12.80
CA PRO A 6 -7.77 -6.59 -12.78
C PRO A 6 -7.30 -5.93 -11.49
N LYS A 7 -6.36 -4.97 -11.59
CA LYS A 7 -6.07 -4.02 -10.51
C LYS A 7 -7.35 -3.21 -10.32
N SER A 8 -8.26 -3.71 -9.52
CA SER A 8 -9.44 -3.00 -9.06
C SER A 8 -8.95 -1.66 -8.50
N PRO A 9 -9.52 -0.52 -8.95
CA PRO A 9 -9.18 0.76 -8.39
C PRO A 9 -9.66 0.76 -6.95
N ILE A 10 -8.76 0.47 -6.01
CA ILE A 10 -9.03 0.67 -4.59
C ILE A 10 -9.32 2.15 -4.44
N ASP A 11 -10.55 2.48 -4.05
CA ASP A 11 -11.00 3.85 -3.86
C ASP A 11 -10.24 4.48 -2.70
N THR A 12 -9.15 5.18 -3.03
CA THR A 12 -8.19 5.77 -2.07
C THR A 12 -8.85 6.84 -1.20
N SER A 13 -9.98 7.38 -1.64
CA SER A 13 -10.83 8.33 -0.91
C SER A 13 -11.41 7.75 0.38
N ARG A 14 -11.55 6.42 0.46
CA ARG A 14 -12.07 5.71 1.64
C ARG A 14 -10.97 5.16 2.55
N LEU A 15 -9.71 5.27 2.12
CA LEU A 15 -8.56 4.85 2.92
C LEU A 15 -8.31 5.87 4.05
N THR A 16 -7.81 5.37 5.18
CA THR A 16 -7.35 6.25 6.25
C THR A 16 -6.22 7.15 5.72
N PRO A 17 -6.02 8.36 6.28
CA PRO A 17 -4.93 9.25 5.84
C PRO A 17 -3.55 8.56 5.79
N MET A 18 -3.31 7.64 6.72
CA MET A 18 -2.09 6.81 6.74
C MET A 18 -1.99 5.87 5.52
N MET A 19 -3.10 5.24 5.13
CA MET A 19 -3.14 4.33 3.99
C MET A 19 -3.01 5.06 2.64
N GLN A 20 -3.45 6.32 2.57
CA GLN A 20 -3.20 7.17 1.39
C GLN A 20 -1.71 7.45 1.22
N GLN A 21 -0.99 7.74 2.30
CA GLN A 21 0.46 7.93 2.27
C GLN A 21 1.19 6.63 1.93
N TYR A 22 0.79 5.51 2.54
CA TYR A 22 1.31 4.18 2.18
C TYR A 22 1.16 3.93 0.68
N ARG A 23 -0.03 4.17 0.13
CA ARG A 23 -0.30 3.91 -1.29
C ARG A 23 0.51 4.80 -2.22
N ALA A 24 0.68 6.08 -1.88
CA ALA A 24 1.51 7.00 -2.67
C ALA A 24 2.98 6.54 -2.74
N VAL A 25 3.51 5.97 -1.65
CA VAL A 25 4.87 5.43 -1.62
C VAL A 25 4.93 4.06 -2.32
N LYS A 26 3.91 3.22 -2.16
CA LYS A 26 3.80 1.90 -2.81
C LYS A 26 3.62 2.01 -4.32
N ASP A 27 2.94 3.04 -4.82
CA ASP A 27 2.82 3.27 -6.26
C ASP A 27 4.14 3.73 -6.88
N GLN A 28 4.99 4.46 -6.13
CA GLN A 28 6.35 4.82 -6.54
C GLN A 28 7.33 3.64 -6.42
N HIS A 29 7.07 2.73 -5.49
CA HIS A 29 7.90 1.56 -5.19
C HIS A 29 7.03 0.31 -5.00
N PRO A 30 6.49 -0.29 -6.08
CA PRO A 30 5.55 -1.41 -5.97
C PRO A 30 6.16 -2.65 -5.31
N ASP A 31 7.48 -2.82 -5.44
CA ASP A 31 8.18 -4.04 -5.01
C ASP A 31 8.80 -3.93 -3.61
N VAL A 32 8.64 -2.79 -2.92
CA VAL A 32 9.21 -2.61 -1.58
C VAL A 32 8.18 -2.85 -0.49
N LEU A 33 8.62 -3.47 0.61
CA LEU A 33 7.83 -3.64 1.82
C LEU A 33 8.02 -2.41 2.72
N LEU A 34 6.91 -1.79 3.13
CA LEU A 34 6.94 -0.64 4.03
C LEU A 34 6.77 -1.13 5.47
N PHE A 35 7.76 -0.83 6.30
CA PHE A 35 7.75 -1.18 7.71
C PHE A 35 7.37 0.05 8.51
N TYR A 36 6.19 0.04 9.11
CA TYR A 36 5.73 1.11 9.97
C TYR A 36 6.09 0.78 11.41
N ARG A 37 6.92 1.63 12.04
CA ARG A 37 7.34 1.44 13.43
C ARG A 37 6.26 1.98 14.37
N MET A 38 5.55 1.09 15.05
CA MET A 38 4.65 1.44 16.16
C MET A 38 5.26 0.95 17.47
N GLY A 39 6.02 1.84 18.13
CA GLY A 39 6.71 1.53 19.38
C GLY A 39 7.84 0.51 19.19
N ASP A 40 7.69 -0.65 19.81
CA ASP A 40 8.66 -1.75 19.80
C ASP A 40 8.42 -2.78 18.67
N PHE A 41 7.34 -2.60 17.89
CA PHE A 41 6.99 -3.50 16.79
C PHE A 41 6.99 -2.80 15.43
N TYR A 42 7.13 -3.60 14.39
CA TYR A 42 6.96 -3.19 13.00
C TYR A 42 5.70 -3.82 12.44
N GLU A 43 4.80 -2.97 11.92
CA GLU A 43 3.66 -3.41 11.14
C GLU A 43 4.02 -3.33 9.65
N LEU A 44 3.66 -4.39 8.92
CA LEU A 44 3.75 -4.44 7.48
C LEU A 44 2.36 -4.19 6.91
N PHE A 45 2.30 -3.28 5.95
CA PHE A 45 1.09 -2.99 5.19
C PHE A 45 1.26 -3.43 3.74
#